data_AF-A0A0F9GUG9-F1
#
_entry.id   AF-A0A0F9GUG9-F1
#
_cell.length_a   1.000
_cell.length_b   1.000
_cell.length_c   1.000
_cell.angle_alpha   90.00
_cell.angle_beta   90.00
_cell.angle_gamma   90.00
#
_symmetry.space_group_name_H-M   'P 1'
#
loop_
_entity.id
_entity.type
_entity.pdbx_description
1 polymer ?
#
loop_
_entity_poly.entity_id
_entity_poly.type
_entity_poly.pdbx_seq_one_letter_code
_entity_poly.pdbx_strand_id
1 'polypeptide(L)'
;EGKYAAAPRPDLIILDLNLPRKDGREVLAEIKRDETLRRVPVVILTASEADEDILRAYDLHVNCYITKPVDLDQFIKVVQNIEEFWLTIVKLPPNEVP
;
A
#
# COMPACT_ATOMS: atom_id res chain seq x y z
N GLU A 1 21.67 -11.18 3.11
CA GLU A 1 20.82 -10.25 2.33
C GLU A 1 19.86 -11.04 1.44
N GLY A 2 18.65 -10.52 1.23
CA GLY A 2 17.64 -11.15 0.38
C GLY A 2 17.80 -10.79 -1.10
N LYS A 3 17.06 -11.50 -1.98
CA LYS A 3 17.11 -11.34 -3.45
C LYS A 3 16.92 -9.89 -3.95
N TYR A 4 16.32 -9.02 -3.15
CA TYR A 4 15.93 -7.64 -3.53
C TYR A 4 16.68 -6.55 -2.76
N ALA A 5 17.81 -6.86 -2.12
CA ALA A 5 18.57 -5.88 -1.32
C ALA A 5 19.05 -4.66 -2.12
N ALA A 6 19.33 -4.84 -3.42
CA ALA A 6 19.73 -3.76 -4.33
C ALA A 6 18.57 -3.18 -5.15
N ALA A 7 17.32 -3.59 -4.88
CA ALA A 7 16.17 -3.04 -5.58
C ALA A 7 15.94 -1.57 -5.16
N PRO A 8 15.53 -0.68 -6.09
CA PRO A 8 15.18 0.67 -5.72
C PRO A 8 14.00 0.67 -4.74
N ARG A 9 14.05 1.59 -3.79
CA ARG A 9 12.96 1.80 -2.85
C ARG A 9 11.73 2.33 -3.61
N PRO A 10 10.52 1.78 -3.36
CA PRO A 10 9.31 2.27 -4.02
C PRO A 10 8.85 3.61 -3.44
N ASP A 11 8.31 4.47 -4.32
CA ASP A 11 7.68 5.74 -3.94
C ASP A 11 6.24 5.57 -3.42
N LEU A 12 5.57 4.49 -3.81
CA LEU A 12 4.21 4.11 -3.43
C LEU A 12 4.07 2.58 -3.42
N ILE A 13 3.33 2.04 -2.45
CA ILE A 13 3.01 0.61 -2.39
C ILE A 13 1.50 0.42 -2.49
N ILE A 14 1.06 -0.41 -3.45
CA ILE A 14 -0.30 -0.94 -3.50
C ILE A 14 -0.26 -2.36 -2.97
N LEU A 15 -1.01 -2.64 -1.90
CA LEU A 15 -0.98 -3.90 -1.17
C LEU A 15 -2.36 -4.53 -1.09
N ASP A 16 -2.48 -5.80 -1.51
CA ASP A 16 -3.67 -6.61 -1.22
C ASP A 16 -3.50 -7.29 0.14
N LEU A 17 -4.58 -7.38 0.93
CA LEU A 17 -4.57 -8.13 2.19
C LEU A 17 -4.61 -9.65 1.97
N ASN A 18 -5.23 -10.09 0.88
CA ASN A 18 -5.43 -11.50 0.56
C ASN A 18 -4.32 -12.04 -0.34
N LEU A 19 -3.07 -12.08 0.17
CA LEU A 19 -1.96 -12.67 -0.57
C LEU A 19 -1.89 -14.19 -0.34
N PRO A 20 -1.50 -14.98 -1.36
CA PRO A 20 -1.58 -16.45 -1.30
C PRO A 20 -0.57 -17.12 -0.34
N ARG A 21 0.49 -16.42 0.09
CA ARG A 21 1.58 -17.01 0.90
C ARG A 21 1.82 -16.35 2.25
N LYS A 22 1.35 -15.12 2.43
CA LYS A 22 1.60 -14.30 3.61
C LYS A 22 0.42 -13.37 3.83
N ASP A 23 0.02 -13.11 5.06
CA ASP A 23 -1.07 -12.16 5.28
C ASP A 23 -0.60 -10.74 4.93
N GLY A 24 -1.36 -10.02 4.10
CA GLY A 24 -1.00 -8.64 3.76
C GLY A 24 -1.02 -7.71 4.98
N ARG A 25 -1.74 -8.04 6.05
CA ARG A 25 -1.70 -7.31 7.33
C ARG A 25 -0.34 -7.45 8.01
N GLU A 26 0.27 -8.62 7.93
CA GLU A 26 1.64 -8.85 8.43
C GLU A 26 2.65 -8.09 7.58
N VAL A 27 2.49 -8.09 6.26
CA VAL A 27 3.32 -7.31 5.34
C VAL A 27 3.23 -5.82 5.66
N LEU A 28 2.03 -5.29 5.86
CA LEU A 28 1.82 -3.89 6.26
C LEU A 28 2.54 -3.59 7.58
N ALA A 29 2.37 -4.45 8.60
CA ALA A 29 3.01 -4.27 9.89
C ALA A 29 4.55 -4.28 9.79
N GLU A 30 5.13 -5.14 8.94
CA GLU A 30 6.57 -5.19 8.70
C GLU A 30 7.08 -3.93 8.00
N ILE A 31 6.39 -3.49 6.93
CA ILE A 31 6.73 -2.24 6.22
C ILE A 31 6.74 -1.06 7.19
N LYS A 32 5.74 -0.98 8.07
CA LYS A 32 5.57 0.16 9.00
C LYS A 32 6.51 0.11 10.20
N ARG A 33 7.09 -1.04 10.51
CA ARG A 33 8.15 -1.20 11.52
C ARG A 33 9.54 -0.95 10.97
N ASP A 34 9.76 -1.17 9.68
CA ASP A 34 11.04 -0.94 9.02
C ASP A 34 11.36 0.55 8.92
N GLU A 35 12.50 0.98 9.46
CA GLU A 35 12.88 2.40 9.49
C GLU A 35 13.06 3.02 8.10
N THR A 36 13.48 2.19 7.14
CA THR A 36 13.70 2.57 5.76
C THR A 36 12.42 2.53 4.96
N LEU A 37 11.42 1.71 5.29
CA LEU A 37 10.18 1.59 4.48
C LEU A 37 8.97 2.28 5.09
N ARG A 38 8.93 2.52 6.41
CA ARG A 38 7.73 3.00 7.12
C ARG A 38 7.12 4.29 6.58
N ARG A 39 7.95 5.15 5.96
CA ARG A 39 7.52 6.42 5.36
C ARG A 39 6.93 6.27 3.97
N VAL A 40 7.15 5.14 3.28
CA VAL A 40 6.54 4.90 1.97
C VAL A 40 5.02 4.84 2.16
N PRO A 41 4.24 5.64 1.40
CA PRO A 41 2.79 5.55 1.45
C PRO A 41 2.33 4.16 1.01
N VAL A 42 1.39 3.59 1.78
CA VAL A 42 0.78 2.28 1.47
C VAL A 42 -0.71 2.48 1.24
N VAL A 43 -1.19 2.03 0.09
CA VAL A 43 -2.60 1.98 -0.30
C VAL A 43 -3.03 0.52 -0.26
N ILE A 44 -4.01 0.18 0.58
CA ILE A 44 -4.65 -1.14 0.52
C ILE A 44 -5.62 -1.15 -0.66
N LEU A 45 -5.53 -2.18 -1.49
CA LEU A 45 -6.51 -2.48 -2.54
C LEU A 45 -6.91 -3.95 -2.40
N THR A 46 -8.05 -4.21 -1.76
CA THR A 46 -8.44 -5.58 -1.39
C THR A 46 -9.94 -5.81 -1.50
N ALA A 47 -10.37 -7.06 -1.64
CA ALA A 47 -11.79 -7.44 -1.70
C ALA A 47 -12.46 -7.51 -0.31
N SER A 48 -11.71 -7.41 0.79
CA SER A 48 -12.30 -7.40 2.13
C SER A 48 -12.98 -6.07 2.41
N GLU A 49 -14.25 -6.15 2.80
CA GLU A 49 -15.08 -5.03 3.28
C GLU A 49 -15.34 -5.12 4.79
N ALA A 50 -14.67 -6.03 5.51
CA ALA A 50 -14.89 -6.20 6.93
C ALA A 50 -14.40 -4.97 7.72
N ASP A 51 -15.28 -4.40 8.55
CA ASP A 51 -14.94 -3.23 9.37
C ASP A 51 -13.69 -3.44 10.23
N GLU A 52 -13.51 -4.65 10.78
CA GLU A 52 -12.32 -5.00 11.55
C GLU A 52 -11.02 -4.86 10.74
N ASP A 53 -11.05 -5.26 9.47
CA ASP A 53 -9.88 -5.16 8.58
C ASP A 53 -9.55 -3.71 8.24
N ILE A 54 -10.59 -2.91 8.00
CA ILE A 54 -10.46 -1.48 7.74
C ILE A 54 -9.83 -0.80 8.95
N LEU A 55 -10.41 -1.00 10.14
CA LEU A 55 -9.93 -0.41 11.40
C LEU A 55 -8.48 -0.83 11.67
N ARG A 56 -8.18 -2.14 11.58
CA ARG A 56 -6.83 -2.67 11.82
C ARG A 56 -5.81 -2.12 10.83
N ALA A 57 -6.17 -1.94 9.56
CA ALA A 57 -5.27 -1.33 8.57
C ALA A 57 -4.94 0.12 8.92
N TYR A 58 -5.93 0.90 9.37
CA TYR A 58 -5.71 2.28 9.82
C TYR A 58 -4.92 2.36 11.13
N ASP A 59 -5.13 1.45 12.08
CA ASP A 59 -4.29 1.34 13.29
C ASP A 59 -2.83 1.01 12.94
N LEU A 60 -2.60 0.31 11.83
CA LEU A 60 -1.28 0.05 11.26
C LEU A 60 -0.77 1.20 10.37
N HIS A 61 -1.34 2.40 10.48
CA HIS A 61 -0.89 3.62 9.79
C HIS A 61 -0.90 3.48 8.27
N VAL A 62 -1.91 2.81 7.72
CA VAL A 62 -2.15 2.83 6.28
C VAL A 62 -2.60 4.21 5.83
N ASN A 63 -2.26 4.59 4.60
CA ASN A 63 -2.59 5.91 4.08
C ASN A 63 -3.97 5.95 3.44
N CYS A 64 -4.40 4.83 2.87
CA CYS A 64 -5.68 4.70 2.19
C CYS A 64 -6.10 3.23 2.15
N TYR A 65 -7.41 2.98 2.25
CA TYR A 65 -8.02 1.67 2.07
C TYR A 65 -9.07 1.75 0.96
N ILE A 66 -8.92 0.92 -0.06
CA ILE A 66 -9.78 0.90 -1.24
C ILE A 66 -10.32 -0.52 -1.41
N THR A 67 -11.64 -0.66 -1.44
CA THR A 67 -12.27 -1.91 -1.82
C THR A 67 -12.06 -2.15 -3.30
N LYS A 68 -11.54 -3.33 -3.64
CA LYS A 68 -11.24 -3.75 -5.01
C LYS A 68 -12.54 -3.82 -5.81
N PRO A 69 -12.70 -3.03 -6.89
CA PRO A 69 -13.88 -3.13 -7.72
C PRO A 69 -13.99 -4.51 -8.35
N VAL A 70 -15.21 -5.03 -8.41
CA VAL A 70 -15.52 -6.32 -9.07
C VAL A 70 -15.46 -6.18 -10.59
N ASP A 71 -15.82 -5.00 -11.09
CA ASP A 71 -15.84 -4.67 -12.51
C ASP A 71 -14.49 -4.13 -13.00
N LEU A 72 -14.05 -4.58 -14.18
CA LEU A 72 -12.75 -4.21 -14.75
C LEU A 72 -12.67 -2.73 -15.12
N ASP A 73 -13.75 -2.15 -15.67
CA ASP A 73 -13.75 -0.74 -16.04
C ASP A 73 -13.69 0.16 -14.80
N GLN A 74 -14.38 -0.24 -13.72
CA GLN A 74 -14.25 0.41 -12.41
C GLN A 74 -12.85 0.25 -11.82
N PHE A 75 -12.25 -0.94 -11.94
CA PHE A 75 -10.88 -1.18 -11.48
C PHE A 75 -9.88 -0.26 -12.18
N ILE A 76 -9.97 -0.14 -13.51
CA ILE A 76 -9.11 0.76 -14.29
C ILE A 76 -9.27 2.21 -13.82
N LYS A 77 -10.51 2.68 -13.60
CA LYS A 77 -10.78 4.03 -13.09
C LYS A 77 -10.17 4.25 -11.70
N VAL A 78 -10.28 3.27 -10.81
CA VAL A 78 -9.66 3.36 -9.48
C VAL A 78 -8.14 3.49 -9.58
N VAL A 79 -7.49 2.68 -10.42
CA VAL A 79 -6.04 2.75 -10.61
C VAL A 79 -5.61 4.10 -11.19
N GLN A 80 -6.35 4.63 -12.18
CA GLN A 80 -6.10 5.97 -12.74
C GLN A 80 -6.21 7.06 -11.68
N ASN A 81 -7.23 7.00 -10.81
CA ASN A 81 -7.40 7.96 -9.73
C ASN A 81 -6.27 7.88 -8.69
N ILE A 82 -5.77 6.66 -8.39
CA ILE A 82 -4.62 6.47 -7.49
C ILE A 82 -3.38 7.12 -8.11
N GLU A 83 -3.12 6.87 -9.39
CA GLU A 83 -1.98 7.45 -10.12
C GLU A 83 -2.02 8.97 -10.11
N GLU A 84 -3.15 9.57 -10.52
CA GLU A 84 -3.31 11.02 -10.57
C GLU A 84 -3.12 11.65 -9.19
N PHE A 85 -3.77 11.09 -8.16
CA PHE A 85 -3.67 11.64 -6.82
C PHE A 85 -2.25 11.52 -6.25
N TRP A 86 -1.67 10.32 -6.23
CA TRP A 86 -0.42 10.06 -5.53
C TRP A 86 0.83 10.53 -6.27
N LEU A 87 0.81 10.51 -7.61
CA LEU A 87 1.99 10.85 -8.42
C LEU A 87 1.96 12.27 -8.98
N THR A 88 0.78 12.92 -9.01
CA THR A 88 0.64 14.28 -9.54
C THR A 88 0.31 15.32 -8.47
N ILE A 89 -0.57 14.99 -7.51
CA ILE A 89 -1.08 15.95 -6.53
C ILE A 89 -0.28 15.90 -5.22
N VAL A 90 0.00 14.69 -4.73
CA VAL A 90 0.69 14.48 -3.46
C VAL A 90 2.18 14.77 -3.60
N LYS A 91 2.77 15.43 -2.60
CA LYS A 91 4.23 15.48 -2.42
C LYS A 91 4.69 14.25 -1.66
N LEU A 92 5.35 13.34 -2.35
CA LEU A 92 5.89 12.12 -1.76
C LEU A 92 7.12 12.43 -0.90
N PRO A 93 7.37 11.65 0.17
CA PRO A 93 8.58 11.81 0.97
C PRO A 93 9.81 11.49 0.12
N PRO A 94 10.94 12.20 0.32
CA PRO A 94 12.16 11.90 -0.41
C PRO A 94 12.66 10.48 -0.07
N ASN A 95 13.17 9.79 -1.09
CA ASN A 95 13.77 8.46 -0.93
C ASN A 95 15.12 8.48 -0.22
N GLU A 96 15.73 9.67 -0.08
CA GLU A 96 16.98 9.86 0.64
C GLU A 96 16.73 9.77 2.15
N VAL A 97 17.38 8.80 2.79
CA VAL A 97 17.53 8.78 4.24
C VAL A 97 18.52 9.91 4.58
N PRO A 98 18.19 10.84 5.48
CA PRO A 98 19.16 11.83 5.94
C PRO A 98 20.36 11.18 6.64
#